data_AF-A0A4Q4BSN5-F1
#
_entry.id   AF-A0A4Q4BSN5-F1
#
_cell.length_a   1.000
_cell.length_b   1.000
_cell.length_c   1.000
_cell.angle_alpha   90.00
_cell.angle_beta   90.00
_cell.angle_gamma   90.00
#
_symmetry.space_group_name_H-M   'P 1'
#
loop_
_entity.id
_entity.type
_entity.pdbx_description
1 polymer ?
#
loop_
_entity_poly.entity_id
_entity_poly.type
_entity_poly.pdbx_seq_one_letter_code
_entity_poly.pdbx_strand_id
1 'polypeptide(L)' 'MAGDPYKELGVARGASQDEVKKAFRKLAKELHPDKNPGNKEADERFKRVTA' A
#
# COMPACT_ATOMS: atom_id res chain seq x y z
N MET A 1 -5.59 -7.01 -16.16
CA MET A 1 -6.19 -7.83 -15.09
C MET A 1 -6.22 -6.95 -13.85
N ALA A 2 -7.39 -6.55 -13.38
CA ALA A 2 -7.51 -5.58 -12.27
C ALA A 2 -6.82 -6.15 -11.03
N GLY A 3 -5.65 -5.60 -10.68
CA GLY A 3 -4.98 -5.88 -9.42
C GLY A 3 -5.95 -5.51 -8.31
N ASP A 4 -6.26 -6.45 -7.42
CA ASP A 4 -7.11 -6.16 -6.28
C ASP A 4 -6.39 -5.14 -5.39
N PRO A 5 -6.82 -3.88 -5.31
CA PRO A 5 -6.17 -2.89 -4.45
C PRO A 5 -6.19 -3.37 -2.98
N TYR A 6 -7.22 -4.16 -2.63
CA TYR A 6 -7.32 -4.85 -1.34
C TYR A 6 -6.17 -5.83 -1.09
N LYS A 7 -5.78 -6.64 -2.10
CA LYS A 7 -4.64 -7.58 -1.96
C LYS A 7 -3.32 -6.85 -1.83
N GLU A 8 -3.13 -5.76 -2.58
CA GLU A 8 -1.88 -4.97 -2.52
C GLU A 8 -1.75 -4.21 -1.19
N LEU A 9 -2.88 -3.79 -0.63
CA LEU A 9 -2.99 -3.23 0.71
C LEU A 9 -2.88 -4.28 1.83
N GLY A 10 -2.95 -5.57 1.50
CA GLY A 10 -3.00 -6.65 2.48
C GLY A 10 -4.30 -6.68 3.31
N VAL A 11 -5.38 -6.11 2.78
CA VAL A 11 -6.70 -6.07 3.43
C VAL A 11 -7.67 -7.03 2.74
N ALA A 12 -8.67 -7.50 3.48
CA ALA A 12 -9.72 -8.31 2.91
C ALA A 12 -10.52 -7.53 1.85
N ARG A 13 -11.06 -8.23 0.85
CA ARG A 13 -11.97 -7.63 -0.16
C ARG A 13 -13.25 -7.04 0.45
N GLY A 14 -13.61 -7.46 1.66
CA GLY A 14 -14.71 -6.93 2.46
C GLY A 14 -14.27 -5.96 3.56
N ALA A 15 -13.00 -5.54 3.56
CA ALA A 15 -12.49 -4.60 4.56
C ALA A 15 -13.24 -3.27 4.44
N SER A 16 -13.61 -2.72 5.60
CA SER A 16 -14.28 -1.41 5.63
C SER A 16 -13.32 -0.31 5.16
N GLN A 17 -13.87 0.80 4.66
CA GLN A 17 -13.06 1.95 4.23
C GLN A 17 -12.07 2.43 5.32
N ASP A 18 -12.44 2.29 6.59
CA ASP A 18 -11.57 2.57 7.72
C ASP A 18 -10.35 1.64 7.79
N GLU A 19 -10.55 0.34 7.59
CA GLU A 19 -9.45 -0.63 7.54
C GLU A 19 -8.54 -0.40 6.34
N VAL A 20 -9.12 -0.12 5.18
CA VAL A 20 -8.40 0.24 3.94
C VAL A 20 -7.53 1.47 4.21
N LYS A 21 -8.09 2.55 4.78
CA LYS A 21 -7.34 3.77 5.12
C LYS A 21 -6.26 3.52 6.18
N LYS A 22 -6.49 2.63 7.13
CA LYS A 22 -5.54 2.33 8.21
C LYS A 22 -4.37 1.51 7.67
N ALA A 23 -4.65 0.48 6.87
CA ALA A 23 -3.65 -0.32 6.19
C ALA A 23 -2.83 0.52 5.20
N PHE A 24 -3.50 1.33 4.37
CA PHE A 24 -2.84 2.26 3.44
C PHE A 24 -1.89 3.20 4.18
N ARG A 25 -2.34 3.86 5.26
CA ARG A 25 -1.47 4.76 6.04
C ARG A 25 -0.30 4.05 6.70
N LYS A 26 -0.45 2.78 7.05
CA LYS A 26 0.61 1.96 7.62
C LYS A 26 1.63 1.59 6.54
N LEU A 27 1.17 1.02 5.42
CA LEU A 27 2.00 0.70 4.26
C LEU A 27 2.71 1.93 3.69
N ALA A 28 2.00 3.05 3.53
CA ALA A 28 2.56 4.30 3.01
C ALA A 28 3.70 4.84 3.88
N LYS A 29 3.63 4.67 5.21
CA LYS A 29 4.71 5.02 6.13
C LYS A 29 5.86 4.01 6.09
N GLU A 30 5.56 2.73 5.93
CA GLU A 30 6.59 1.67 5.84
C GLU A 30 7.33 1.66 4.51
N LEU A 31 6.66 2.03 3.42
CA LEU A 31 7.21 2.09 2.06
C LEU A 31 7.67 3.50 1.69
N HIS A 32 7.54 4.47 2.60
CA HIS A 32 7.84 5.87 2.32
C HIS A 32 9.29 6.04 1.79
N PRO A 33 9.52 6.79 0.71
CA PRO A 33 10.85 6.98 0.15
C PRO A 33 11.81 7.68 1.12
N ASP A 34 11.29 8.54 1.99
CA ASP A 34 12.06 9.20 3.06
C ASP A 34 12.62 8.20 4.09
N LYS A 35 11.88 7.11 4.38
CA LYS A 35 12.35 6.04 5.27
C LYS A 35 13.13 4.95 4.54
N ASN A 36 12.92 4.80 3.23
CA ASN A 36 13.57 3.80 2.40
C ASN A 36 14.30 4.45 1.21
N PRO A 37 15.30 5.31 1.46
CA PRO A 37 16.04 5.94 0.39
C PRO A 37 16.73 4.87 -0.47
N GLY A 38 16.43 4.87 -1.77
CA GLY A 38 17.01 3.93 -2.73
C GLY A 38 16.33 2.55 -2.84
N ASN A 39 15.26 2.30 -2.09
CA ASN A 39 14.55 1.03 -2.17
C ASN A 39 13.52 1.04 -3.32
N LYS A 40 13.93 0.53 -4.49
CA LYS A 40 13.06 0.40 -5.67
C LYS A 40 11.84 -0.49 -5.43
N GLU A 41 11.97 -1.50 -4.58
CA GLU A 41 10.86 -2.41 -4.26
C GLU A 41 9.80 -1.71 -3.40
N ALA A 42 10.24 -0.82 -2.50
CA ALA A 42 9.34 0.02 -1.74
C ALA A 42 8.62 1.06 -2.62
N ASP A 43 9.33 1.68 -3.57
CA ASP A 43 8.75 2.62 -4.55
C ASP A 43 7.71 1.95 -5.46
N GLU A 44 8.03 0.77 -6.01
CA GLU A 44 7.13 -0.06 -6.81
C GLU A 44 5.87 -0.42 -6.02
N ARG A 45 6.04 -0.92 -4.79
CA ARG A 45 4.90 -1.23 -3.93
C ARG A 45 4.10 0.02 -3.61
N PHE A 46 4.74 1.11 -3.20
CA PHE A 46 4.09 2.39 -2.87
C PHE A 46 3.22 2.88 -4.03
N LYS A 47 3.77 2.90 -5.25
CA LYS A 47 3.04 3.26 -6.47
C LYS A 47 1.81 2.40 -6.68
N ARG A 48 1.90 1.09 -6.49
CA ARG A 48 0.76 0.17 -6.62
C ARG A 48 -0.32 0.39 -5.56
N VAL A 49 0.05 0.77 -4.34
CA VAL A 49 -0.93 1.10 -3.31
C VAL A 49 -1.59 2.47 -3.50
N THR A 50 -0.91 3.39 -4.20
CA THR A 50 -1.40 4.77 -4.44
C THR A 50 -2.10 4.97 -5.78
N ALA A 51 -1.96 4.03 -6.73
CA ALA A 51 -2.55 4.08 -8.07
C ALA A 51 -4.04 3.72 -8.07
#